data_AF-A0A1Q9PGT8-F1
#
_entry.id   AF-A0A1Q9PGT8-F1
#
_cell.length_a   1.000
_cell.length_b   1.000
_cell.length_c   1.000
_cell.angle_alpha   90.00
_cell.angle_beta   90.00
_cell.angle_gamma   90.00
#
_symmetry.space_group_name_H-M   'P 1'
#
loop_
_entity.id
_entity.type
_entity.pdbx_description
1 polymer ?
#
loop_
_entity_poly.entity_id
_entity_poly.type
_entity_poly.pdbx_seq_one_letter_code
_entity_poly.pdbx_strand_id
1 'polypeptide(L)' 'MSKKVLAEKEIKLLSNNPYVKSVSPKGVTYTDEFKNIFISENEKGKLPRQIFEECGFDIDVLGIDR' A
#
# COMPACT_ATOMS: atom_id res chain seq x y z
N MET A 1 12.72 17.54 -6.22
CA MET A 1 12.47 16.25 -5.57
C MET A 1 11.78 16.50 -4.22
N SER A 2 10.53 16.95 -4.26
CA SER A 2 9.74 17.11 -3.04
C SER A 2 9.37 15.71 -2.57
N LYS A 3 9.85 15.29 -1.39
CA LYS A 3 9.37 14.07 -0.75
C LYS A 3 7.86 14.23 -0.58
N LYS A 4 7.05 13.50 -1.36
CA LYS A 4 5.60 13.39 -1.12
C LYS A 4 5.47 12.83 0.29
N VAL A 5 5.10 13.69 1.22
CA VAL A 5 4.75 13.29 2.58
C VAL A 5 3.35 12.74 2.48
N LEU A 6 3.14 11.50 2.95
CA LEU A 6 1.80 10.93 3.04
C LEU A 6 0.96 11.87 3.92
N ALA A 7 -0.14 12.39 3.36
CA ALA A 7 -1.06 13.23 4.09
C ALA A 7 -1.72 12.45 5.22
N GLU A 8 -2.17 13.11 6.28
CA GLU A 8 -2.87 12.43 7.38
C GLU A 8 -4.12 11.66 6.91
N LYS A 9 -4.77 12.12 5.83
CA LYS A 9 -5.89 11.41 5.21
C LYS A 9 -5.45 10.08 4.62
N GLU A 10 -4.33 10.08 3.89
CA GLU A 10 -3.72 8.90 3.28
C GLU A 10 -3.25 7.90 4.35
N ILE A 11 -2.59 8.41 5.40
CA ILE A 11 -2.22 7.65 6.59
C ILE A 11 -3.44 6.97 7.21
N LYS A 12 -4.54 7.70 7.43
CA LYS A 12 -5.76 7.11 8.02
C LYS A 12 -6.40 6.06 7.12
N LEU A 13 -6.45 6.30 5.81
CA LEU A 13 -6.93 5.33 4.82
C LEU A 13 -6.12 4.04 4.87
N LEU A 14 -4.79 4.15 4.83
CA LEU A 14 -3.89 3.00 4.90
C LEU A 14 -3.96 2.30 6.26
N SER A 15 -4.00 3.05 7.37
CA SER A 15 -4.07 2.50 8.72
C SER A 15 -5.38 1.79 9.05
N ASN A 16 -6.46 2.09 8.32
CA ASN A 16 -7.72 1.35 8.43
C ASN A 16 -7.66 -0.02 7.75
N ASN A 17 -6.64 -0.27 6.92
CA ASN A 17 -6.49 -1.53 6.23
C ASN A 17 -5.82 -2.58 7.15
N PRO A 18 -6.41 -3.78 7.32
CA PRO A 18 -5.84 -4.84 8.16
C PRO A 18 -4.45 -5.32 7.69
N TYR A 19 -4.09 -5.07 6.44
CA TYR A 19 -2.80 -5.41 5.85
C TYR A 19 -1.67 -4.41 6.17
N VAL A 20 -1.97 -3.33 6.91
CA VAL A 20 -1.00 -2.33 7.35
C VAL A 20 -0.63 -2.54 8.81
N LYS A 21 0.65 -2.77 9.07
CA LYS A 21 1.20 -2.94 10.42
C LYS A 21 1.40 -1.60 11.13
N SER A 22 1.93 -0.61 10.41
CA SER A 22 2.13 0.74 10.92
C SER A 22 2.30 1.68 9.75
N VAL A 23 1.74 2.88 9.84
CA VAL A 23 1.89 3.89 8.82
C VAL A 23 2.47 5.16 9.44
N SER A 24 3.40 5.77 8.71
CA SER A 24 4.03 7.02 9.11
C SER A 24 4.04 7.99 7.93
N PRO A 25 4.15 9.30 8.17
CA PRO A 25 4.21 10.29 7.09
C PRO A 25 5.37 10.09 6.11
N LYS A 26 6.38 9.31 6.53
CA LYS A 26 7.59 9.00 5.77
C LYS A 26 7.56 7.62 5.10
N GLY A 27 6.56 6.78 5.39
CA GLY A 27 6.48 5.44 4.82
C GLY A 27 5.45 4.53 5.48
N VAL A 28 5.09 3.45 4.78
CA VAL A 28 4.09 2.45 5.17
C VAL A 28 4.80 1.14 5.50
N THR A 29 4.45 0.54 6.64
CA THR A 29 4.91 -0.79 7.04
C THR A 29 3.77 -1.78 6.90
N TYR A 30 3.91 -2.73 5.99
CA TYR A 30 2.92 -3.77 5.76
C TYR A 30 3.10 -4.97 6.69
N THR A 31 2.01 -5.71 6.92
CA THR A 31 2.06 -6.98 7.65
C THR A 31 2.75 -8.06 6.82
N ASP A 32 3.25 -9.10 7.47
CA ASP A 32 3.90 -10.21 6.78
C ASP A 32 2.89 -11.04 5.96
N GLU A 33 1.63 -11.07 6.36
CA GLU A 33 0.53 -11.66 5.57
C GLU A 33 0.37 -10.95 4.22
N PHE A 34 0.36 -9.61 4.22
CA PHE A 34 0.28 -8.84 2.98
C PHE A 34 1.46 -9.11 2.06
N LYS A 35 2.68 -9.21 2.60
CA LYS A 35 3.87 -9.55 1.80
C LYS A 35 3.72 -10.91 1.12
N ASN A 36 3.21 -11.91 1.83
CA ASN A 36 2.99 -13.24 1.24
C ASN A 36 1.93 -13.20 0.13
N ILE A 37 0.80 -12.52 0.36
CA ILE A 37 -0.23 -12.31 -0.67
C ILE A 37 0.38 -11.59 -1.87
N PHE A 38 1.13 -10.52 -1.63
CA PHE A 38 1.76 -9.74 -2.68
C PHE A 38 2.73 -10.57 -3.52
N ILE A 39 3.60 -11.36 -2.90
CA ILE A 39 4.52 -12.26 -3.61
C ILE A 39 3.73 -13.28 -4.43
N SER A 40 2.75 -13.95 -3.81
CA SER A 40 1.96 -14.99 -4.49
C SER A 40 1.17 -14.45 -5.69
N GLU A 41 0.52 -13.29 -5.54
CA GLU A 41 -0.24 -12.67 -6.62
C GLU A 41 0.67 -12.09 -7.71
N ASN A 42 1.81 -11.52 -7.32
CA ASN A 42 2.80 -11.02 -8.27
C ASN A 42 3.46 -12.17 -9.06
N GLU A 43 3.71 -13.32 -8.44
CA GLU A 43 4.16 -14.54 -9.12
C GLU A 43 3.12 -15.10 -10.10
N LYS A 44 1.82 -14.92 -9.81
CA LYS A 44 0.74 -15.23 -10.76
C LYS A 44 0.66 -14.25 -11.94
N GLY A 45 1.49 -13.20 -11.94
CA GLY A 45 1.52 -12.18 -12.99
C GLY A 45 0.54 -11.04 -12.78
N LYS A 46 -0.08 -10.91 -11.60
CA LYS A 46 -0.91 -9.73 -11.30
C LYS A 46 -0.04 -8.51 -11.11
N LEU A 47 -0.55 -7.37 -11.57
CA LEU A 47 0.12 -6.09 -11.37
C LEU A 47 0.04 -5.67 -9.91
N PRO A 48 1.08 -5.04 -9.34
CA PRO A 48 1.05 -4.50 -7.99
C PRO A 48 -0.19 -3.67 -7.71
N ARG A 49 -0.59 -2.83 -8.69
CA ARG A 49 -1.81 -2.02 -8.64
C ARG A 49 -3.07 -2.84 -8.36
N GLN A 50 -3.22 -3.99 -9.02
CA GLN A 50 -4.38 -4.86 -8.82
C GLN A 50 -4.35 -5.52 -7.45
N ILE A 51 -3.18 -5.97 -7.00
CA ILE A 51 -3.03 -6.59 -5.68
C ILE A 51 -3.40 -5.59 -4.58
N PHE A 52 -2.92 -4.36 -4.70
CA PHE A 52 -3.30 -3.28 -3.80
C PHE A 52 -4.81 -3.03 -3.84
N GLU A 53 -5.42 -2.89 -5.02
CA GLU A 53 -6.87 -2.69 -5.17
C GLU A 53 -7.69 -3.84 -4.57
N GLU A 54 -7.31 -5.11 -4.82
CA GLU A 54 -7.95 -6.30 -4.26
C GLU A 54 -7.82 -6.39 -2.73
N CYS A 55 -6.69 -5.94 -2.19
CA CYS A 55 -6.49 -5.83 -0.75
C CYS A 55 -7.15 -4.59 -0.13
N GLY A 56 -7.90 -3.80 -0.91
CA GLY A 56 -8.60 -2.60 -0.44
C GLY A 56 -7.67 -1.40 -0.19
N PHE A 57 -6.51 -1.38 -0.83
CA PHE A 57 -5.64 -0.21 -0.87
C PHE A 57 -6.05 0.72 -1.99
N ASP A 58 -6.07 2.01 -1.66
CA ASP A 58 -6.37 3.06 -2.62
C ASP A 58 -5.09 3.37 -3.42
N ILE A 59 -5.15 3.13 -4.73
CA ILE A 59 -3.97 3.21 -5.62
C ILE A 59 -3.53 4.67 -5.78
N ASP A 60 -4.47 5.61 -5.71
CA ASP A 60 -4.21 7.05 -5.70
C ASP A 60 -3.31 7.45 -4.52
N VAL A 61 -3.48 6.79 -3.37
CA VAL A 61 -2.71 7.03 -2.14
C VAL A 61 -1.29 6.46 -2.24
N LEU A 62 -1.13 5.33 -2.92
CA LEU A 62 0.18 4.70 -3.10
C LEU A 62 1.05 5.46 -4.10
N GLY A 63 0.48 6.41 -4.84
CA GLY A 63 1.24 7.36 -5.63
C GLY A 63 2.18 6.65 -6.60
N ILE A 64 1.64 5.76 -7.44
CA ILE A 64 2.31 5.35 -8.68
C ILE A 64 2.19 6.53 -9.66
N ASP A 65 2.75 7.67 -9.27
CA ASP A 65 2.85 8.87 -10.07
C ASP A 65 4.11 8.71 -10.91
N ARG A 66 3.89 8.64 -12.23
CA ARG A 66 4.86 8.32 -13.28
C ARG A 66 5.93 9.40 -13.47
#